data_AF-A0A0X3VXH7-F1
#
_entry.id   AF-A0A0X3VXH7-F1
#
_cell.length_a   1.000
_cell.length_b   1.000
_cell.length_c   1.000
_cell.angle_alpha   90.00
_cell.angle_beta   90.00
_cell.angle_gamma   90.00
#
_symmetry.space_group_name_H-M   'P 1'
#
loop_
_entity.id
_entity.type
_entity.pdbx_description
1 polymer ?
#
loop_
_entity_poly.entity_id
_entity_poly.type
_entity_poly.pdbx_seq_one_letter_code
_entity_poly.pdbx_strand_id
1 'polypeptide(L)'
;MLRMSHWTDLAGQAASSLLGTLAGGAITVLVARWQTIRTIASQGELALSQQSAAARLARAERERERSAEAARRLLERLADLYDWLPSLPDVATDQPALSPRARRNCITALQSIRRGMHTDLFLISGMPVRDRYRTLVKLAYDAGWRGLGHAHRERHIRDVRNYLRYVQLTLEAVVDGTQLPEYASPPVLERPGSEAWLPPTLPWHWTDPADGS
;
A
#
# COMPACT_ATOMS: atom_id res chain seq x y z
N MET A 1 53.05 68.53 51.80
CA MET A 1 52.20 68.62 50.58
C MET A 1 52.18 67.23 49.91
N LEU A 2 51.46 66.26 50.47
CA LEU A 2 51.54 64.83 50.04
C LEU A 2 50.29 64.01 50.42
N ARG A 3 49.11 64.65 50.58
CA ARG A 3 47.89 63.98 51.08
C ARG A 3 46.70 63.98 50.11
N MET A 4 46.84 64.53 48.90
CA MET A 4 45.77 64.57 47.89
C MET A 4 45.90 63.50 46.78
N SER A 5 47.05 62.83 46.61
CA SER A 5 47.26 61.85 45.53
C SER A 5 46.65 60.46 45.80
N HIS A 6 46.49 60.06 47.06
CA HIS A 6 45.93 58.75 47.40
C HIS A 6 44.42 58.62 47.18
N TRP A 7 43.67 59.72 47.20
CA TRP A 7 42.23 59.71 46.94
C TRP A 7 41.89 59.63 45.45
N THR A 8 42.74 60.19 44.59
CA THR A 8 42.60 60.09 43.12
C THR A 8 42.90 58.68 42.61
N ASP A 9 43.87 57.97 43.19
CA ASP A 9 44.20 56.59 42.80
C ASP A 9 43.12 55.58 43.23
N LEU A 10 42.53 55.75 44.43
CA LEU A 10 41.42 54.91 44.90
C LEU A 10 40.13 55.15 44.10
N ALA A 11 39.84 56.41 43.74
CA ALA A 11 38.71 56.75 42.88
C ALA A 11 38.88 56.21 41.45
N GLY A 12 40.10 56.26 40.90
CA GLY A 12 40.43 55.67 39.59
C GLY A 12 40.31 54.15 39.57
N GLN A 13 40.81 53.47 40.61
CA GLN A 13 40.70 52.01 40.73
C GLN A 13 39.25 51.55 40.93
N ALA A 14 38.46 52.23 41.78
CA ALA A 14 37.04 51.92 41.98
C ALA A 14 36.17 52.23 40.74
N ALA A 15 36.48 53.30 39.99
CA ALA A 15 35.79 53.61 38.75
C ALA A 15 36.10 52.59 37.64
N SER A 16 37.35 52.12 37.56
CA SER A 16 37.77 51.10 36.58
C SER A 16 37.11 49.74 36.86
N SER A 17 36.95 49.36 38.12
CA SER A 17 36.27 48.11 38.48
C SER A 17 34.78 48.18 38.16
N LEU A 18 34.10 49.29 38.47
CA LEU A 18 32.69 49.50 38.13
C LEU A 18 32.44 49.51 36.60
N LEU A 19 33.32 50.14 35.82
CA LEU A 19 33.27 50.09 34.36
C LEU A 19 33.50 48.67 33.83
N GLY A 20 34.42 47.92 34.42
CA GLY A 20 34.64 46.51 34.10
C GLY A 20 33.41 45.64 34.37
N THR A 21 32.71 45.84 35.47
CA THR A 21 31.47 45.10 35.80
C THR A 21 30.32 45.46 34.89
N LEU A 22 30.17 46.75 34.53
CA LEU A 22 29.14 47.20 33.59
C LEU A 22 29.39 46.68 32.17
N ALA A 23 30.65 46.74 31.71
CA ALA A 23 31.04 46.18 30.42
C ALA A 23 30.87 44.64 30.39
N GLY A 24 31.31 43.96 31.45
CA GLY A 24 31.13 42.51 31.62
C GLY A 24 29.65 42.10 31.66
N GLY A 25 28.81 42.87 32.36
CA GLY A 25 27.35 42.68 32.41
C GLY A 25 26.66 42.90 31.07
N ALA A 26 27.09 43.91 30.30
CA ALA A 26 26.56 44.14 28.96
C ALA A 26 26.92 43.00 27.99
N ILE A 27 28.14 42.49 28.04
CA ILE A 27 28.60 41.38 27.21
C ILE A 27 27.82 40.10 27.55
N THR A 28 27.63 39.78 28.83
CA THR A 28 26.88 38.56 29.23
C THR A 28 25.43 38.61 28.76
N VAL A 29 24.76 39.76 28.87
CA VAL A 29 23.39 39.95 28.35
C VAL A 29 23.33 39.76 26.83
N LEU A 30 24.30 40.30 26.09
CA LEU A 30 24.36 40.13 24.63
C LEU A 30 24.57 38.67 24.22
N VAL A 31 25.49 37.97 24.89
CA VAL A 31 25.74 36.54 24.63
C VAL A 31 24.52 35.69 24.96
N ALA A 32 23.89 35.93 26.11
CA ALA A 32 22.67 35.21 26.51
C ALA A 32 21.55 35.42 25.48
N ARG A 33 21.36 36.66 24.99
CA ARG A 33 20.37 36.97 23.95
C ARG A 33 20.69 36.26 22.63
N TRP A 34 21.95 36.27 22.21
CA TRP A 34 22.37 35.58 20.97
C TRP A 34 22.17 34.07 21.06
N GLN A 35 22.56 33.45 22.18
CA GLN A 35 22.33 32.02 22.44
C GLN A 35 20.83 31.69 22.45
N THR A 36 20.00 32.56 23.04
CA THR A 36 18.54 32.39 23.08
C THR A 36 17.95 32.44 21.68
N ILE A 37 18.30 33.45 20.87
CA ILE A 37 17.83 33.59 19.48
C ILE A 37 18.24 32.36 18.66
N ARG A 38 19.49 31.92 18.77
CA ARG A 38 20.00 30.74 18.06
C ARG A 38 19.26 29.47 18.48
N THR A 39 18.98 29.32 19.76
CA THR A 39 18.24 28.15 20.30
C THR A 39 16.81 28.15 19.78
N ILE A 40 16.11 29.29 19.82
CA ILE A 40 14.74 29.42 19.28
C ILE A 40 14.71 29.09 17.79
N ALA A 41 15.68 29.60 17.00
CA ALA A 41 15.76 29.29 15.58
C ALA A 41 15.94 27.78 15.34
N SER A 42 16.87 27.14 16.05
CA SER A 42 17.11 25.70 15.92
C SER A 42 15.92 24.85 16.36
N GLN A 43 15.20 25.26 17.41
CA GLN A 43 13.97 24.59 17.86
C GLN A 43 12.84 24.75 16.84
N GLY A 44 12.74 25.92 16.19
CA GLY A 44 11.79 26.17 15.10
C GLY A 44 12.04 25.26 13.89
N GLU A 45 13.28 25.13 13.45
CA GLU A 45 13.65 24.24 12.34
C GLU A 45 13.37 22.77 12.66
N LEU A 46 13.70 22.32 13.87
CA LEU A 46 13.39 20.97 14.31
C LEU A 46 11.89 20.71 14.37
N ALA A 47 11.10 21.66 14.89
CA ALA A 47 9.65 21.53 14.94
C ALA A 47 9.03 21.44 13.54
N LEU A 48 9.49 22.25 12.58
CA LEU A 48 9.04 22.16 11.19
C LEU A 48 9.43 20.84 10.53
N SER A 49 10.66 20.37 10.76
CA SER A 49 11.13 19.07 10.27
C SER A 49 10.28 17.93 10.83
N GLN A 50 10.03 17.92 12.13
CA GLN A 50 9.18 16.94 12.81
C GLN A 50 7.74 16.97 12.29
N GLN A 51 7.15 18.16 12.12
CA GLN A 51 5.82 18.31 11.54
C GLN A 51 5.75 17.74 10.12
N SER A 52 6.77 18.00 9.28
CA SER A 52 6.83 17.46 7.91
C SER A 52 6.96 15.94 7.89
N ALA A 53 7.72 15.37 8.83
CA ALA A 53 7.89 13.92 8.97
C ALA A 53 6.58 13.27 9.44
N ALA A 54 5.93 13.83 10.47
CA ALA A 54 4.64 13.38 10.97
C ALA A 54 3.55 13.46 9.89
N ALA A 55 3.50 14.55 9.12
CA ALA A 55 2.56 14.69 8.02
C ALA A 55 2.80 13.65 6.90
N ARG A 56 4.06 13.28 6.63
CA ARG A 56 4.39 12.22 5.65
C ARG A 56 3.95 10.84 6.15
N LEU A 57 4.21 10.52 7.42
CA LEU A 57 3.78 9.26 8.03
C LEU A 57 2.25 9.14 8.02
N ALA A 58 1.54 10.17 8.47
CA ALA A 58 0.08 10.17 8.49
C ALA A 58 -0.52 10.03 7.07
N ARG A 59 0.12 10.58 6.03
CA ARG A 59 -0.31 10.37 4.64
C ARG A 59 -0.09 8.93 4.19
N ALA A 60 1.07 8.34 4.51
CA ALA A 60 1.39 6.97 4.17
C ALA A 60 0.45 5.97 4.87
N GLU A 61 0.12 6.20 6.15
CA GLU A 61 -0.85 5.40 6.90
C GLU A 61 -2.24 5.45 6.27
N ARG A 62 -2.76 6.64 5.96
CA ARG A 62 -4.06 6.79 5.28
C ARG A 62 -4.08 6.19 3.89
N GLU A 63 -2.95 6.20 3.17
CA GLU A 63 -2.84 5.54 1.87
C GLU A 63 -2.88 4.02 2.04
N ARG A 64 -2.16 3.48 3.02
CA ARG A 64 -2.17 2.04 3.35
C ARG A 64 -3.57 1.58 3.76
N GLU A 65 -4.25 2.32 4.63
CA GLU A 65 -5.62 2.02 5.06
C GLU A 65 -6.60 1.97 3.88
N ARG A 66 -6.57 3.00 3.01
CA ARG A 66 -7.42 3.05 1.81
C ARG A 66 -7.13 1.89 0.86
N SER A 67 -5.85 1.56 0.67
CA SER A 67 -5.44 0.44 -0.17
C SER A 67 -5.89 -0.90 0.42
N ALA A 68 -5.80 -1.09 1.74
CA ALA A 68 -6.25 -2.29 2.43
C ALA A 68 -7.78 -2.44 2.36
N GLU A 69 -8.53 -1.36 2.56
CA GLU A 69 -10.00 -1.39 2.45
C GLU A 69 -10.45 -1.71 1.01
N ALA A 70 -9.81 -1.10 0.02
CA ALA A 70 -10.05 -1.42 -1.39
C ALA A 70 -9.73 -2.89 -1.70
N ALA A 71 -8.61 -3.42 -1.18
CA ALA A 71 -8.24 -4.82 -1.34
C ALA A 71 -9.26 -5.78 -0.70
N ARG A 72 -9.79 -5.47 0.49
CA ARG A 72 -10.87 -6.26 1.13
C ARG A 72 -12.13 -6.29 0.27
N ARG A 73 -12.59 -5.13 -0.25
CA ARG A 73 -13.74 -5.08 -1.16
C ARG A 73 -13.51 -5.88 -2.44
N LEU A 74 -12.28 -5.90 -2.96
CA LEU A 74 -11.95 -6.74 -4.11
C LEU A 74 -11.98 -8.22 -3.76
N LEU A 75 -11.45 -8.63 -2.59
CA LEU A 75 -11.48 -10.01 -2.11
C LEU A 75 -12.90 -10.56 -1.99
N GLU A 76 -13.83 -9.78 -1.44
CA GLU A 76 -15.26 -10.14 -1.34
C GLU A 76 -15.84 -10.48 -2.72
N ARG A 77 -15.55 -9.65 -3.74
CA ARG A 77 -16.02 -9.89 -5.11
C ARG A 77 -15.38 -11.13 -5.74
N LEU A 78 -14.13 -11.45 -5.39
CA LEU A 78 -13.44 -12.63 -5.88
C LEU A 78 -14.00 -13.92 -5.26
N ALA A 79 -14.44 -13.88 -4.01
CA ALA A 79 -15.09 -15.03 -3.36
C ALA A 79 -16.36 -15.44 -4.12
N ASP A 80 -17.22 -14.48 -4.47
CA ASP A 80 -18.41 -14.75 -5.30
C ASP A 80 -18.03 -15.41 -6.63
N LEU A 81 -16.99 -14.90 -7.32
CA LEU A 81 -16.57 -15.48 -8.60
C LEU A 81 -16.04 -16.90 -8.42
N TYR A 82 -15.28 -17.17 -7.37
CA TYR A 82 -14.72 -18.48 -7.09
C TYR A 82 -15.83 -19.55 -6.95
N ASP A 83 -16.92 -19.23 -6.24
CA ASP A 83 -18.06 -20.13 -6.05
C ASP A 83 -18.80 -20.43 -7.36
N TRP A 84 -18.93 -19.42 -8.22
CA TRP A 84 -19.69 -19.54 -9.48
C TRP A 84 -18.83 -19.87 -10.70
N LEU A 85 -17.53 -20.07 -10.54
CA LEU A 85 -16.58 -20.32 -11.63
C LEU A 85 -16.88 -21.58 -12.45
N PRO A 86 -17.32 -22.71 -11.86
CA PRO A 86 -17.79 -23.85 -12.64
C PRO A 86 -18.96 -23.51 -13.57
N SER A 87 -19.72 -22.46 -13.21
CA SER A 87 -20.88 -21.94 -13.96
C SER A 87 -20.54 -20.86 -14.98
N LEU A 88 -19.26 -20.72 -15.33
CA LEU A 88 -18.84 -19.85 -16.42
C LEU A 88 -19.70 -20.13 -17.66
N PRO A 89 -20.30 -19.09 -18.26
CA PRO A 89 -21.07 -19.25 -19.48
C PRO A 89 -20.18 -19.91 -20.52
N ASP A 90 -20.76 -20.78 -21.32
CA ASP A 90 -20.13 -21.23 -22.55
C ASP A 90 -21.11 -20.83 -23.66
N VAL A 91 -20.78 -19.71 -24.30
CA VAL A 91 -21.64 -19.08 -25.33
C VAL A 91 -21.67 -19.92 -26.61
N ALA A 92 -20.78 -20.92 -26.73
CA ALA A 92 -20.75 -21.86 -27.84
C ALA A 92 -21.66 -23.09 -27.62
N THR A 93 -22.25 -23.26 -26.43
CA THR A 93 -23.19 -24.36 -26.16
C THR A 93 -24.66 -23.96 -26.37
N ASP A 94 -25.38 -24.71 -27.19
CA ASP A 94 -26.83 -24.60 -27.38
C ASP A 94 -27.64 -25.01 -26.14
N GLN A 95 -27.08 -25.84 -25.26
CA GLN A 95 -27.69 -26.22 -23.97
C GLN A 95 -26.70 -26.01 -22.83
N PRO A 96 -27.04 -25.21 -21.80
CA PRO A 96 -26.18 -25.02 -20.65
C PRO A 96 -26.16 -26.30 -19.80
N ALA A 97 -24.96 -26.82 -19.52
CA ALA A 97 -24.76 -27.95 -18.60
C ALA A 97 -25.17 -27.65 -17.14
N LEU A 98 -25.43 -26.38 -16.81
CA LEU A 98 -25.71 -25.90 -15.46
C LEU A 98 -27.02 -25.10 -15.42
N SER A 99 -27.62 -25.01 -14.23
CA SER A 99 -28.92 -24.34 -14.06
C SER A 99 -28.87 -22.87 -14.52
N PRO A 100 -29.98 -22.34 -15.09
CA PRO A 100 -30.06 -20.91 -15.46
C PRO A 100 -29.74 -19.95 -14.31
N ARG A 101 -30.03 -20.36 -13.07
CA ARG A 101 -29.70 -19.60 -11.86
C ARG A 101 -28.19 -19.50 -11.65
N ALA A 102 -27.47 -20.61 -11.77
CA ALA A 102 -26.02 -20.63 -11.57
C ALA A 102 -25.30 -19.78 -12.63
N ARG A 103 -25.76 -19.84 -13.89
CA ARG A 103 -25.26 -18.97 -14.97
C ARG A 103 -25.47 -17.48 -14.66
N ARG A 104 -26.66 -17.09 -14.20
CA ARG A 104 -26.94 -15.69 -13.81
C ARG A 104 -26.02 -15.22 -12.69
N ASN A 105 -25.81 -16.06 -11.67
CA ASN A 105 -24.91 -15.73 -10.57
C ASN A 105 -23.47 -15.55 -11.03
N CYS A 106 -22.98 -16.42 -11.92
CA CYS A 106 -21.65 -16.28 -12.52
C CYS A 106 -21.51 -14.98 -13.33
N ILE A 107 -22.51 -14.64 -14.16
CA ILE A 107 -22.53 -13.36 -14.90
C ILE A 107 -22.47 -12.18 -13.93
N THR A 108 -23.25 -12.21 -12.85
CA THR A 108 -23.24 -11.16 -11.82
C THR A 108 -21.87 -11.06 -11.14
N ALA A 109 -21.24 -12.18 -10.79
CA ALA A 109 -19.90 -12.20 -10.19
C ALA A 109 -18.85 -11.61 -11.14
N LEU A 110 -18.88 -11.97 -12.42
CA LEU A 110 -18.00 -11.40 -13.45
C LEU A 110 -18.18 -9.90 -13.63
N GLN A 111 -19.43 -9.43 -13.65
CA GLN A 111 -19.72 -8.00 -13.69
C GLN A 111 -19.24 -7.29 -12.42
N SER A 112 -19.34 -7.93 -11.25
CA SER A 112 -18.86 -7.41 -9.98
C SER A 112 -17.34 -7.22 -9.99
N ILE A 113 -16.57 -8.23 -10.41
CA ILE A 113 -15.10 -8.11 -10.47
C ILE A 113 -14.65 -7.06 -11.49
N ARG A 114 -15.34 -6.95 -12.63
CA ARG A 114 -15.08 -5.90 -13.63
C ARG A 114 -15.39 -4.52 -13.08
N ARG A 115 -16.48 -4.37 -12.32
CA ARG A 115 -16.79 -3.11 -11.63
C ARG A 115 -15.67 -2.76 -10.64
N GLY A 116 -15.22 -3.71 -9.82
CA GLY A 116 -14.10 -3.54 -8.90
C GLY A 116 -12.82 -3.04 -9.58
N MET A 117 -12.54 -3.51 -10.81
CA MET A 117 -11.43 -3.02 -11.63
C MET A 117 -11.51 -1.51 -11.92
N HIS A 118 -12.73 -0.98 -12.08
CA HIS A 118 -12.98 0.43 -12.39
C HIS A 118 -13.19 1.29 -11.15
N THR A 119 -13.55 0.72 -10.00
CA THR A 119 -13.92 1.46 -8.77
C THR A 119 -12.92 1.34 -7.63
N ASP A 120 -12.39 0.15 -7.37
CA ASP A 120 -11.60 -0.12 -6.17
C ASP A 120 -10.11 -0.26 -6.51
N LEU A 121 -9.80 -0.79 -7.69
CA LEU A 121 -8.43 -1.11 -8.08
C LEU A 121 -7.48 0.10 -8.14
N PHE A 122 -7.99 1.28 -8.47
CA PHE A 122 -7.17 2.50 -8.54
C PHE A 122 -6.77 3.05 -7.18
N LEU A 123 -7.45 2.63 -6.11
CA LEU A 123 -7.13 2.99 -4.72
C LEU A 123 -5.93 2.20 -4.18
N ILE A 124 -5.50 1.16 -4.90
CA ILE A 124 -4.32 0.36 -4.57
C ILE A 124 -3.11 0.92 -5.31
N SER A 125 -2.09 1.37 -4.58
CA SER A 125 -0.92 2.05 -5.14
C SER A 125 0.03 1.13 -5.92
N GLY A 126 0.03 -0.18 -5.60
CA GLY A 126 0.94 -1.17 -6.19
C GLY A 126 0.58 -1.56 -7.62
N MET A 127 1.43 -1.16 -8.59
CA MET A 127 1.29 -1.54 -10.00
C MET A 127 1.17 -3.07 -10.20
N PRO A 128 2.01 -3.92 -9.59
CA PRO A 128 1.91 -5.38 -9.78
C PRO A 128 0.56 -5.96 -9.34
N VAL A 129 -0.05 -5.41 -8.29
CA VAL A 129 -1.38 -5.84 -7.81
C VAL A 129 -2.45 -5.51 -8.85
N ARG A 130 -2.39 -4.29 -9.41
CA ARG A 130 -3.33 -3.84 -10.43
C ARG A 130 -3.28 -4.70 -11.68
N ASP A 131 -2.09 -5.04 -12.14
CA ASP A 131 -1.91 -5.84 -13.34
C ASP A 131 -2.31 -7.30 -13.16
N ARG A 132 -2.04 -7.88 -11.99
CA ARG A 132 -2.51 -9.23 -11.65
C ARG A 132 -4.04 -9.29 -11.66
N TYR A 133 -4.71 -8.31 -11.05
CA TYR A 133 -6.17 -8.23 -11.03
C TYR A 133 -6.77 -8.03 -12.43
N ARG A 134 -6.23 -7.11 -13.23
CA ARG A 134 -6.67 -6.89 -14.63
C ARG A 134 -6.52 -8.16 -15.46
N THR A 135 -5.41 -8.87 -15.29
CA THR A 135 -5.17 -10.14 -15.96
C THR A 135 -6.20 -11.19 -15.55
N LEU A 136 -6.58 -11.28 -14.27
CA LEU A 136 -7.63 -12.18 -13.83
C LEU A 136 -8.97 -11.85 -14.47
N VAL A 137 -9.37 -10.57 -14.50
CA VAL A 137 -10.61 -10.14 -15.17
C VAL A 137 -10.57 -10.57 -16.63
N LYS A 138 -9.47 -10.30 -17.35
CA LYS A 138 -9.32 -10.72 -18.75
C LYS A 138 -9.46 -12.23 -18.91
N LEU A 139 -8.76 -13.02 -18.10
CA LEU A 139 -8.78 -14.48 -18.16
C LEU A 139 -10.17 -15.05 -17.93
N ALA A 140 -10.89 -14.55 -16.92
CA ALA A 140 -12.24 -15.02 -16.61
C ALA A 140 -13.23 -14.72 -17.75
N TYR A 141 -13.10 -13.55 -18.39
CA TYR A 141 -13.90 -13.20 -19.58
C TYR A 141 -13.49 -14.00 -20.81
N ASP A 142 -12.20 -14.20 -21.07
CA ASP A 142 -11.72 -14.97 -22.21
C ASP A 142 -12.18 -16.44 -22.08
N ALA A 143 -12.13 -17.03 -20.87
CA ALA A 143 -12.62 -18.38 -20.60
C ALA A 143 -14.15 -18.51 -20.70
N GLY A 144 -14.92 -17.49 -20.30
CA GLY A 144 -16.39 -17.54 -20.30
C GLY A 144 -17.08 -17.04 -21.58
N TRP A 145 -16.46 -16.19 -22.39
CA TRP A 145 -17.14 -15.53 -23.52
C TRP A 145 -16.52 -15.81 -24.88
N ARG A 146 -15.22 -16.12 -24.98
CA ARG A 146 -14.57 -16.33 -26.28
C ARG A 146 -14.68 -17.74 -26.83
N GLY A 147 -15.37 -18.65 -26.12
CA GLY A 147 -15.55 -20.03 -26.59
C GLY A 147 -14.22 -20.73 -26.86
N LEU A 148 -13.16 -20.38 -26.11
CA LEU A 148 -11.86 -21.00 -26.22
C LEU A 148 -11.99 -22.49 -25.84
N GLY A 149 -12.21 -23.32 -26.86
CA GLY A 149 -12.02 -24.77 -26.87
C GLY A 149 -12.84 -25.56 -25.85
N HIS A 150 -14.00 -26.08 -26.28
CA HIS A 150 -14.74 -27.14 -25.56
C HIS A 150 -13.84 -28.28 -25.07
N ALA A 151 -12.81 -28.64 -25.85
CA ALA A 151 -11.88 -29.73 -25.55
C ALA A 151 -11.11 -29.54 -24.22
N HIS A 152 -11.02 -28.32 -23.69
CA HIS A 152 -10.19 -27.99 -22.53
C HIS A 152 -10.89 -27.15 -21.45
N ARG A 153 -12.23 -27.10 -21.47
CA ARG A 153 -13.03 -26.26 -20.56
C ARG A 153 -12.69 -26.49 -19.08
N GLU A 154 -12.57 -27.74 -18.64
CA GLU A 154 -12.22 -28.04 -17.25
C GLU A 154 -10.85 -27.50 -16.87
N ARG A 155 -9.87 -27.61 -17.77
CA ARG A 155 -8.54 -27.04 -17.58
C ARG A 155 -8.60 -25.53 -17.48
N HIS A 156 -9.36 -24.86 -18.35
CA HIS A 156 -9.52 -23.39 -18.29
C HIS A 156 -10.17 -22.93 -17.00
N ILE A 157 -11.20 -23.65 -16.53
CA ILE A 157 -11.83 -23.37 -15.23
C ILE A 157 -10.79 -23.51 -14.11
N ARG A 158 -9.98 -24.57 -14.11
CA ARG A 158 -8.89 -24.75 -13.12
C ARG A 158 -7.80 -23.67 -13.25
N ASP A 159 -7.42 -23.27 -14.45
CA ASP A 159 -6.46 -22.19 -14.70
C ASP A 159 -6.93 -20.87 -14.09
N VAL A 160 -8.18 -20.49 -14.39
CA VAL A 160 -8.78 -19.26 -13.87
C VAL A 160 -8.93 -19.36 -12.35
N ARG A 161 -9.31 -20.53 -11.82
CA ARG A 161 -9.40 -20.76 -10.37
C ARG A 161 -8.06 -20.58 -9.65
N ASN A 162 -7.00 -21.21 -10.16
CA ASN A 162 -5.66 -21.12 -9.59
C ASN A 162 -5.11 -19.70 -9.70
N TYR A 163 -5.34 -19.03 -10.83
CA TYR A 163 -4.93 -17.63 -10.99
C TYR A 163 -5.74 -16.69 -10.08
N LEU A 164 -7.04 -16.97 -9.87
CA LEU A 164 -7.87 -16.25 -8.89
C LEU A 164 -7.28 -16.40 -7.48
N ARG A 165 -6.91 -17.61 -7.06
CA ARG A 165 -6.28 -17.85 -5.75
C ARG A 165 -4.97 -17.08 -5.60
N TYR A 166 -4.15 -17.05 -6.65
CA TYR A 166 -2.92 -16.25 -6.67
C TYR A 166 -3.19 -14.73 -6.55
N VAL A 167 -4.27 -14.22 -7.15
CA VAL A 167 -4.70 -12.83 -6.95
C VAL A 167 -5.24 -12.59 -5.55
N GLN A 168 -5.98 -13.53 -4.95
CA GLN A 168 -6.42 -13.43 -3.55
C GLN A 168 -5.23 -13.28 -2.61
N LEU A 169 -4.22 -14.14 -2.72
CA LEU A 169 -2.99 -14.04 -1.92
C LEU A 169 -2.27 -12.70 -2.13
N THR A 170 -2.30 -12.16 -3.35
CA THR A 170 -1.74 -10.84 -3.65
C THR A 170 -2.51 -9.73 -2.92
N LEU A 171 -3.85 -9.79 -2.87
CA LEU A 171 -4.69 -8.81 -2.20
C LEU A 171 -4.62 -8.96 -0.67
N GLU A 172 -4.57 -10.19 -0.15
CA GLU A 172 -4.34 -10.49 1.28
C GLU A 172 -3.01 -9.86 1.74
N ALA A 173 -1.94 -9.99 0.96
CA ALA A 173 -0.67 -9.33 1.26
C ALA A 173 -0.77 -7.79 1.29
N VAL A 174 -1.65 -7.18 0.50
CA VAL A 174 -1.93 -5.73 0.58
C VAL A 174 -2.68 -5.38 1.86
N VAL A 175 -3.64 -6.20 2.27
CA VAL A 175 -4.41 -6.00 3.52
C VAL A 175 -3.50 -6.09 4.73
N ASP A 176 -2.65 -7.10 4.80
CA ASP A 176 -1.71 -7.30 5.90
C ASP A 176 -0.49 -6.36 5.79
N GLY A 177 -0.27 -5.79 4.60
CA GLY A 177 0.91 -5.04 4.20
C GLY A 177 2.20 -5.83 4.41
N THR A 178 2.16 -7.10 3.99
CA THR A 178 3.28 -8.02 3.90
C THR A 178 3.88 -7.99 2.49
N GLN A 179 4.93 -8.78 2.26
CA GLN A 179 5.54 -8.89 0.94
C GLN A 179 4.58 -9.56 -0.04
N LEU A 180 4.44 -8.98 -1.24
CA LEU A 180 3.63 -9.58 -2.30
C LEU A 180 4.21 -10.93 -2.73
N PRO A 181 3.37 -11.91 -3.11
CA PRO A 181 3.84 -13.14 -3.74
C PRO A 181 4.72 -12.84 -4.96
N GLU A 182 5.70 -13.70 -5.22
CA GLU A 182 6.57 -13.61 -6.38
C GLU A 182 5.75 -13.53 -7.68
N TYR A 183 6.26 -12.81 -8.68
CA TYR A 183 5.58 -12.70 -9.95
C TYR A 183 5.55 -14.06 -10.68
N ALA A 184 4.33 -14.53 -10.95
CA ALA A 184 4.05 -15.65 -11.83
C ALA A 184 3.45 -15.16 -13.16
N SER A 185 3.99 -15.66 -14.28
CA SER A 185 3.40 -15.43 -15.61
C SER A 185 1.98 -16.03 -15.66
N PRO A 186 0.99 -15.31 -16.21
CA PRO A 186 -0.39 -15.78 -16.24
C PRO A 186 -0.60 -17.00 -17.14
N PRO A 187 -1.67 -17.79 -16.92
CA PRO A 187 -2.01 -18.90 -17.78
C PRO A 187 -2.28 -18.46 -19.21
N VAL A 188 -1.70 -19.18 -20.17
CA VAL A 188 -2.10 -19.11 -21.57
C VAL A 188 -3.20 -20.15 -21.79
N LEU A 189 -4.42 -19.69 -22.08
CA LEU A 189 -5.59 -20.59 -22.22
C LEU A 189 -5.46 -21.53 -23.41
N GLU A 190 -4.82 -21.09 -24.50
CA GLU A 190 -4.65 -21.88 -25.74
C GLU A 190 -3.49 -22.87 -25.70
N ARG A 191 -2.77 -22.99 -24.57
CA ARG A 191 -1.60 -23.88 -24.48
C ARG A 191 -1.98 -25.36 -24.67
N PRO A 192 -1.07 -26.17 -25.24
CA PRO A 192 -1.24 -27.63 -25.27
C PRO A 192 -1.08 -28.24 -23.87
N GLY A 193 -1.66 -29.43 -23.65
CA GLY A 193 -1.54 -30.20 -22.40
C GLY A 193 -2.76 -30.10 -21.47
N SER A 194 -2.95 -31.04 -20.55
CA SER A 194 -4.12 -31.08 -19.64
C SER A 194 -3.87 -30.44 -18.27
N GLU A 195 -2.63 -30.11 -17.95
CA GLU A 195 -2.23 -29.61 -16.64
C GLU A 195 -2.77 -28.19 -16.39
N ALA A 196 -3.35 -28.02 -15.21
CA ALA A 196 -3.79 -26.72 -14.73
C ALA A 196 -2.58 -25.85 -14.37
N TRP A 197 -2.70 -24.56 -14.61
CA TRP A 197 -1.69 -23.58 -14.29
C TRP A 197 -1.53 -23.47 -12.78
N LEU A 198 -0.30 -23.38 -12.32
CA LEU A 198 0.06 -23.09 -10.94
C LEU A 198 1.14 -22.01 -10.95
N PRO A 199 1.21 -21.14 -9.94
CA PRO A 199 2.36 -20.26 -9.79
C PRO A 199 3.62 -21.10 -9.57
N PRO A 200 4.79 -20.68 -10.10
CA PRO A 200 6.04 -21.43 -9.97
C PRO A 200 6.44 -21.68 -8.51
N THR A 201 6.15 -20.69 -7.65
CA THR A 201 6.42 -20.73 -6.22
C THR A 201 5.09 -20.83 -5.49
N LEU A 202 4.76 -22.02 -5.00
CA LEU A 202 3.56 -22.26 -4.21
C LEU A 202 3.84 -21.90 -2.74
N PRO A 203 3.03 -21.02 -2.11
CA PRO A 203 3.04 -20.87 -0.68
C PRO A 203 2.79 -22.21 0.02
N TRP A 204 3.39 -22.42 1.18
CA TRP A 204 3.21 -23.64 1.98
C TRP A 204 1.75 -23.88 2.41
N HIS A 205 0.93 -22.81 2.45
CA HIS A 205 -0.50 -22.86 2.73
C HIS A 205 -1.35 -22.78 1.44
N TRP A 206 -0.80 -23.17 0.29
CA TRP A 206 -1.56 -23.33 -0.94
C TRP A 206 -2.49 -24.53 -0.82
N THR A 207 -3.68 -24.28 -0.29
CA THR A 207 -4.83 -25.17 -0.33
C THR A 207 -5.85 -24.60 -1.31
N ASP A 208 -6.45 -25.45 -2.15
CA ASP A 208 -7.65 -25.07 -2.88
C ASP A 208 -8.74 -24.83 -1.81
N PRO A 209 -9.39 -23.66 -1.76
CA PRO A 209 -10.47 -23.43 -0.79
C PRO A 209 -11.58 -24.49 -0.83
N ALA A 210 -11.73 -25.23 -1.93
CA ALA A 210 -12.64 -26.36 -2.07
C ALA A 210 -12.11 -27.72 -1.56
N ASP A 211 -10.82 -27.83 -1.22
CA ASP A 211 -10.25 -29.05 -0.63
C ASP A 211 -10.44 -29.10 0.89
N GLY A 212 -11.02 -28.05 1.48
CA GLY A 212 -11.33 -27.95 2.91
C GLY A 212 -12.57 -27.09 3.16
N SER A 213 -13.74 -27.71 3.04
CA SER A 213 -15.04 -27.27 3.59
C SER A 213 -15.91 -28.48 3.83
#